data_AF-A0A0B7K5X7-F1
#
_entry.id   AF-A0A0B7K5X7-F1
#
_cell.length_a   1.000
_cell.length_b   1.000
_cell.length_c   1.000
_cell.angle_alpha   90.00
_cell.angle_beta   90.00
_cell.angle_gamma   90.00
#
_symmetry.space_group_name_H-M   'P 1'
#
loop_
_entity.id
_entity.type
_entity.pdbx_description
1 polymer ?
#
loop_
_entity_poly.entity_id
_entity_poly.type
_entity_poly.pdbx_seq_one_letter_code
_entity_poly.pdbx_strand_id
1 'polypeptide(L)'
;MSSEPQDPSQAESAVWDKQTRRKFEKQVAHPRSLTSSVANLRYHSKSTSEFYDPCQAAAQQSYKCLFRNGGDKSMCGEYFQYV
;
A
#
# COMPACT_ATOMS: atom_id res chain seq x y z
N MET A 1 -19.07 -24.88 -27.39
CA MET A 1 -18.86 -23.43 -27.19
C MET A 1 -18.93 -23.19 -25.70
N SER A 2 -17.79 -23.23 -25.02
CA SER A 2 -17.70 -22.98 -23.59
C SER A 2 -17.44 -21.50 -23.41
N SER A 3 -18.43 -20.78 -22.87
CA SER A 3 -18.28 -19.37 -22.57
C SER A 3 -17.56 -19.23 -21.23
N GLU A 4 -16.34 -18.71 -21.32
CA GLU A 4 -15.48 -18.31 -20.21
C GLU A 4 -16.05 -17.03 -19.56
N PRO A 5 -16.34 -17.01 -18.25
CA PRO A 5 -16.72 -15.77 -17.58
C PRO A 5 -15.47 -14.93 -17.32
N GLN A 6 -15.17 -13.97 -18.20
CA GLN A 6 -14.14 -12.95 -17.97
C GLN A 6 -14.73 -11.77 -17.20
N ASP A 7 -14.83 -11.89 -15.88
CA ASP A 7 -14.96 -10.73 -14.99
C ASP A 7 -13.64 -10.55 -14.22
N PRO A 8 -12.81 -9.54 -14.58
CA PRO A 8 -11.52 -9.30 -13.93
C PRO A 8 -11.65 -8.81 -12.48
N SER A 9 -12.85 -8.43 -12.02
CA SER A 9 -13.04 -7.80 -10.70
C SER A 9 -12.91 -8.76 -9.53
N GLN A 10 -12.91 -10.08 -9.78
CA GLN A 10 -12.82 -11.07 -8.70
C GLN A 10 -11.39 -11.50 -8.35
N ALA A 11 -10.40 -11.21 -9.20
CA ALA A 11 -9.02 -11.65 -8.98
C ALA A 11 -8.25 -10.80 -7.94
N GLU A 12 -8.61 -9.53 -7.73
CA GLU A 12 -7.89 -8.66 -6.78
C GLU A 12 -8.21 -8.96 -5.30
N SER A 13 -9.35 -9.59 -5.02
CA SER A 13 -9.76 -9.90 -3.64
C SER A 13 -9.07 -11.14 -3.05
N ALA A 14 -8.31 -11.89 -3.86
CA ALA A 14 -7.68 -13.16 -3.51
C ALA A 14 -6.17 -13.07 -3.21
N VAL A 15 -5.60 -11.87 -3.07
CA VAL A 15 -4.19 -11.70 -2.68
C VAL A 15 -3.91 -12.20 -1.25
N TRP A 16 -4.95 -12.26 -0.41
CA TRP A 16 -4.85 -12.64 0.98
C TRP A 16 -5.84 -13.77 1.29
N ASP A 17 -5.33 -14.91 1.78
CA ASP A 17 -6.19 -16.01 2.19
C ASP A 17 -7.06 -15.62 3.42
N LYS A 18 -8.19 -16.30 3.62
CA LYS A 18 -9.15 -15.99 4.70
C LYS A 18 -8.52 -16.05 6.09
N GLN A 19 -7.53 -16.93 6.31
CA GLN A 19 -6.79 -17.04 7.56
C GLN A 19 -5.83 -15.86 7.72
N THR A 20 -5.15 -15.43 6.66
CA THR A 20 -4.28 -14.24 6.72
C THR A 20 -5.07 -12.96 6.95
N ARG A 21 -6.24 -12.81 6.32
CA ARG A 21 -7.14 -11.68 6.57
C ARG A 21 -7.57 -11.59 8.04
N ARG A 22 -7.95 -12.73 8.64
CA ARG A 22 -8.28 -12.81 10.08
C ARG A 22 -7.11 -12.51 11.00
N LYS A 23 -5.88 -12.89 10.63
CA LYS A 23 -4.67 -12.55 11.42
C LYS A 23 -4.42 -11.04 11.42
N PHE A 24 -4.54 -10.39 10.26
CA PHE A 24 -4.42 -8.93 10.16
C PHE A 24 -5.53 -8.20 10.90
N GLU A 25 -6.79 -8.59 10.71
CA GLU A 25 -7.93 -8.02 11.45
C GLU A 25 -7.75 -8.13 12.95
N LYS A 26 -7.29 -9.29 13.45
CA LYS A 26 -6.94 -9.43 14.87
C LYS A 26 -5.84 -8.44 15.26
N GLN A 27 -4.75 -8.29 14.50
CA GLN A 27 -3.68 -7.34 14.85
C GLN A 27 -4.15 -5.88 14.89
N VAL A 28 -5.01 -5.46 13.97
CA VAL A 28 -5.53 -4.08 13.89
C VAL A 28 -6.61 -3.81 14.95
N ALA A 29 -7.43 -4.81 15.28
CA ALA A 29 -8.52 -4.69 16.26
C ALA A 29 -8.06 -4.79 17.73
N HIS A 30 -6.77 -5.00 18.02
CA HIS A 30 -6.28 -4.89 19.39
C HIS A 30 -6.35 -3.41 19.82
N PRO A 31 -6.95 -3.08 20.99
CA PRO A 31 -7.17 -1.71 21.45
C PRO A 31 -5.87 -0.90 21.66
N ARG A 32 -4.71 -1.54 21.54
CA ARG A 32 -3.38 -0.94 21.63
C ARG A 32 -2.90 -0.25 20.34
N SER A 33 -3.66 -0.35 19.24
CA SER A 33 -3.29 0.23 17.93
C SER A 33 -3.88 1.63 17.67
N LEU A 34 -4.81 2.12 18.51
CA LEU A 34 -5.57 3.36 18.24
C LEU A 34 -4.98 4.63 18.86
N THR A 35 -3.91 4.53 19.66
CA THR A 35 -3.26 5.71 20.24
C THR A 35 -2.07 6.12 19.36
N SER A 36 -2.22 7.24 18.64
CA SER A 36 -1.20 7.85 17.77
C SER A 36 0.20 7.90 18.41
N SER A 37 0.30 8.17 19.72
CA SER A 37 1.58 8.23 20.43
C SER A 37 2.30 6.88 20.54
N VAL A 38 1.58 5.78 20.80
CA VAL A 38 2.20 4.44 20.92
C VAL A 38 2.56 3.87 19.56
N ALA A 39 1.74 4.11 18.53
CA ALA A 39 2.05 3.72 17.16
C ALA A 39 3.31 4.45 16.64
N ASN A 40 3.44 5.75 16.93
CA ASN A 40 4.65 6.51 16.63
C ASN A 40 5.86 5.95 17.35
N LEU A 41 5.78 5.69 18.66
CA LEU A 41 6.89 5.09 19.41
C LEU A 41 7.31 3.73 18.83
N ARG A 42 6.35 2.89 18.44
CA ARG A 42 6.59 1.58 17.80
C ARG A 42 7.25 1.72 16.43
N TYR A 43 6.84 2.71 15.64
CA TYR A 43 7.45 2.99 14.34
C TYR A 43 8.91 3.44 14.50
N HIS A 44 9.19 4.36 15.43
CA HIS A 44 10.55 4.83 15.71
C HIS A 44 11.42 3.75 16.39
N SER A 45 10.81 2.77 17.07
CA SER A 45 11.53 1.62 17.63
C SER A 45 11.87 0.53 16.61
N LYS A 46 11.32 0.59 15.38
CA LYS A 46 11.75 -0.33 14.33
C LYS A 46 13.18 0.04 13.93
N SER A 47 14.05 -0.96 13.85
CA SER A 47 15.40 -0.76 13.31
C SER A 47 15.29 -0.23 11.89
N THR A 48 16.02 0.83 11.58
CA THR A 48 16.21 1.28 10.20
C THR A 48 16.81 0.13 9.40
N SER A 49 16.33 -0.11 8.18
CA SER A 49 16.97 -1.07 7.30
C SER A 49 18.42 -0.65 7.06
N GLU A 50 19.34 -1.62 7.04
CA GLU A 50 20.75 -1.34 6.75
C GLU A 50 20.95 -0.82 5.32
N PHE A 51 20.03 -1.19 4.42
CA PHE A 51 20.00 -0.70 3.05
C PHE A 51 18.93 0.36 2.85
N TYR A 52 19.29 1.41 2.12
CA TYR A 52 18.38 2.47 1.72
C TYR A 52 17.40 1.94 0.67
N ASP A 53 16.09 2.06 0.91
CA ASP A 53 15.07 1.69 -0.08
C ASP A 53 14.84 2.84 -1.09
N PRO A 54 15.32 2.72 -2.34
CA PRO A 54 15.06 3.73 -3.37
C PRO A 54 13.59 3.83 -3.75
N CYS A 55 12.79 2.77 -3.54
CA CYS A 55 11.37 2.74 -3.85
C CYS A 55 10.57 3.67 -2.94
N GLN A 56 10.85 3.64 -1.62
CA GLN A 56 10.16 4.48 -0.65
C GLN A 56 10.29 5.98 -0.98
N ALA A 57 11.48 6.44 -1.38
CA ALA A 57 11.72 7.83 -1.75
C ALA A 57 11.03 8.20 -3.07
N ALA A 58 11.15 7.36 -4.10
CA ALA A 58 10.48 7.56 -5.38
C ALA A 58 8.95 7.60 -5.22
N ALA A 59 8.39 6.73 -4.40
CA ALA A 59 6.95 6.71 -4.09
C ALA A 59 6.49 8.01 -3.42
N GLN A 60 7.26 8.54 -2.46
CA GLN A 60 6.92 9.82 -1.83
C GLN A 60 6.90 10.97 -2.85
N GLN A 61 7.81 10.97 -3.82
CA GLN A 61 7.85 11.99 -4.87
C GLN A 61 6.66 11.85 -5.84
N SER A 62 6.33 10.62 -6.24
CA SER A 62 5.20 10.35 -7.12
C SER A 62 3.87 10.78 -6.48
N TYR A 63 3.66 10.50 -5.19
CA TYR A 63 2.49 10.96 -4.46
C TYR A 63 2.37 12.48 -4.39
N LYS A 64 3.48 13.20 -4.16
CA LYS A 64 3.49 14.67 -4.15
C LYS A 64 3.01 15.25 -5.48
N CYS A 65 3.43 14.66 -6.60
CA CYS A 65 2.95 15.08 -7.91
C CYS A 65 1.45 14.82 -8.09
N LEU A 66 0.97 13.64 -7.70
CA LEU A 66 -0.45 13.30 -7.76
C LEU A 66 -1.32 14.25 -6.92
N PHE A 67 -0.90 14.58 -5.70
CA PHE A 67 -1.64 15.52 -4.84
C PHE A 67 -1.77 16.91 -5.45
N ARG A 68 -0.78 17.35 -6.22
CA ARG A 68 -0.80 18.66 -6.89
C ARG A 68 -1.64 18.67 -8.17
N ASN A 69 -1.79 17.52 -8.82
CA ASN A 69 -2.44 17.38 -10.13
C ASN A 69 -3.78 16.62 -10.06
N GLY A 70 -4.42 16.56 -8.88
CA GLY A 70 -5.72 15.90 -8.73
C GLY A 70 -5.69 14.39 -9.02
N GLY A 71 -4.53 13.75 -8.91
CA GLY A 71 -4.34 12.33 -9.22
C GLY A 71 -4.04 12.02 -10.69
N ASP A 72 -3.86 13.02 -11.54
CA ASP A 72 -3.50 12.79 -12.94
C ASP A 72 -2.05 12.32 -13.09
N LYS A 73 -1.89 11.06 -13.49
CA LYS A 73 -0.59 10.42 -13.72
C LYS A 73 0.12 10.96 -14.96
N SER A 74 -0.62 11.47 -15.94
CA SER A 74 -0.04 11.96 -17.20
C SER A 74 0.84 13.20 -16.98
N MET A 75 0.49 13.98 -15.97
CA MET A 75 1.23 15.16 -15.49
C MET A 75 2.47 14.79 -14.65
N CYS A 76 2.66 13.51 -14.33
CA CYS A 76 3.70 12.99 -13.44
C CYS A 76 4.63 11.99 -14.16
N GLY A 77 4.88 12.20 -15.45
CA GLY A 77 5.65 11.28 -16.31
C GLY A 77 7.09 11.00 -15.88
N GLU A 78 7.70 11.87 -15.06
CA GLU A 78 9.02 11.63 -14.46
C GLU A 78 8.99 10.52 -13.40
N TYR A 79 7.84 10.29 -12.76
CA TYR A 79 7.66 9.30 -11.70
C TYR A 79 6.94 8.05 -12.15
N PHE A 80 6.13 8.17 -13.21
CA PHE A 80 5.37 7.06 -13.78
C PHE A 80 5.82 6.86 -15.23
N GLN A 81 6.53 5.78 -15.47
CA GLN A 81 6.80 5.33 -16.83
C GLN A 81 5.48 4.81 -17.42
N TYR A 82 5.11 5.28 -18.62
CA TYR A 82 4.04 4.67 -19.40
C TYR A 82 4.50 3.25 -19.78
N VAL A 83 3.89 2.24 -19.17
CA VAL A 83 3.99 0.83 -19.58
C VAL A 83 2.77 0.45 -20.40
#